data_AF-A0A0A3Y4Z1-F1
#
_entry.id   AF-A0A0A3Y4Z1-F1
#
_cell.length_a   1.000
_cell.length_b   1.000
_cell.length_c   1.000
_cell.angle_alpha   90.00
_cell.angle_beta   90.00
_cell.angle_gamma   90.00
#
_symmetry.space_group_name_H-M   'P 1'
#
loop_
_entity.id
_entity.type
_entity.pdbx_description
1 polymer ?
#
loop_
_entity_poly.entity_id
_entity_poly.type
_entity_poly.pdbx_seq_one_letter_code
_entity_poly.pdbx_strand_id
1 'polypeptide(L)'
;MPPVYHPPRPPGAKAVQEGVRKAAAEVKLSGGLETSAVRPSDHGPGSYFVCLRQRGGPSDSHPAYSVFFDDDAYKGIQSSVILDACEAQSWVPFS
;
A
#
# COMPACT_ATOMS: atom_id res chain seq x y z
N MET A 1 23.36 -9.49 25.39
CA MET A 1 23.17 -8.18 24.75
C MET A 1 21.74 -8.12 24.24
N PRO A 2 20.96 -7.06 24.53
CA PRO A 2 19.68 -6.88 23.85
C PRO A 2 19.92 -6.65 22.35
N PRO A 3 19.00 -7.09 21.47
CA PRO A 3 19.11 -6.79 20.05
C PRO A 3 19.12 -5.28 19.84
N VAL A 4 20.04 -4.80 19.00
CA VAL A 4 20.09 -3.39 18.60
C VAL A 4 18.85 -3.14 17.73
N TYR A 5 18.00 -2.21 18.16
CA TYR A 5 16.83 -1.82 17.37
C TYR A 5 17.29 -1.05 16.13
N HIS A 6 16.95 -1.57 14.96
CA HIS A 6 17.10 -0.87 13.70
C HIS A 6 15.69 -0.42 13.25
N PRO A 7 15.41 0.88 13.18
CA PRO A 7 14.14 1.34 12.66
C PRO A 7 13.98 0.89 11.21
N PRO A 8 12.80 0.34 10.83
CA PRO A 8 12.53 -0.05 9.46
C PRO A 8 12.72 1.15 8.51
N ARG A 9 13.19 0.87 7.30
CA ARG A 9 13.36 1.84 6.22
C ARG A 9 12.17 1.78 5.24
N PRO A 10 11.92 2.86 4.48
CA PRO A 10 10.92 2.82 3.43
C PRO A 10 11.25 1.75 2.38
N PRO A 11 10.25 1.04 1.82
CA PRO A 11 10.45 0.12 0.70
C PRO A 11 11.03 0.83 -0.51
N GLY A 12 11.90 0.13 -1.24
CA GLY A 12 12.36 0.53 -2.56
C GLY A 12 11.27 0.40 -3.62
N ALA A 13 11.42 1.13 -4.73
CA ALA A 13 10.43 1.16 -5.81
C ALA A 13 10.08 -0.24 -6.36
N LYS A 14 11.08 -1.13 -6.47
CA LYS A 14 10.87 -2.51 -6.92
C LYS A 14 10.01 -3.31 -5.93
N ALA A 15 10.27 -3.20 -4.63
CA ALA A 15 9.50 -3.87 -3.59
C ALA A 15 8.05 -3.36 -3.56
N VAL A 16 7.85 -2.06 -3.71
CA VAL A 16 6.50 -1.47 -3.86
C VAL A 16 5.81 -2.06 -5.08
N GLN A 17 6.48 -2.15 -6.22
CA GLN A 17 5.87 -2.68 -7.45
C GLN A 17 5.45 -4.16 -7.29
N GLU A 18 6.34 -5.00 -6.76
CA GLU A 18 6.05 -6.41 -6.52
C GLU A 18 4.94 -6.60 -5.46
N GLY A 19 5.01 -5.85 -4.37
CA GLY A 19 4.03 -5.89 -3.29
C GLY A 19 2.64 -5.42 -3.72
N VAL A 20 2.55 -4.35 -4.51
CA VAL A 20 1.27 -3.86 -5.06
C VAL A 20 0.66 -4.87 -6.03
N ARG A 21 1.45 -5.48 -6.93
CA ARG A 21 0.95 -6.52 -7.83
C ARG A 21 0.42 -7.72 -7.05
N LYS A 22 1.15 -8.15 -6.02
CA LYS A 22 0.73 -9.24 -5.13
C LYS A 22 -0.56 -8.89 -4.41
N ALA A 23 -0.64 -7.71 -3.80
CA ALA A 23 -1.80 -7.22 -3.08
C ALA A 23 -3.04 -7.13 -3.99
N ALA A 24 -2.89 -6.57 -5.19
CA ALA A 24 -3.96 -6.51 -6.18
C ALA A 24 -4.48 -7.91 -6.54
N ALA A 25 -3.62 -8.91 -6.68
CA ALA A 25 -4.03 -10.29 -6.92
C ALA A 25 -4.76 -10.90 -5.72
N GLU A 26 -4.31 -10.64 -4.49
CA GLU A 26 -4.93 -11.15 -3.25
C GLU A 26 -6.36 -10.64 -3.08
N VAL A 27 -6.62 -9.36 -3.35
CA VAL A 27 -7.95 -8.76 -3.28
C VAL A 27 -8.70 -8.75 -4.62
N LYS A 28 -8.15 -9.41 -5.64
CA LYS A 28 -8.75 -9.58 -6.99
C LYS A 28 -9.10 -8.26 -7.69
N LEU A 29 -8.26 -7.23 -7.53
CA LEU A 29 -8.36 -6.02 -8.34
C LEU A 29 -7.97 -6.34 -9.78
N SER A 30 -8.72 -5.80 -10.73
CA SER A 30 -8.55 -6.07 -12.15
C SER A 30 -8.53 -4.77 -12.95
N GLY A 31 -7.78 -4.75 -14.05
CA GLY A 31 -7.65 -3.54 -14.89
C GLY A 31 -6.60 -2.56 -14.40
N GLY A 32 -6.81 -1.26 -14.65
CA GLY A 32 -5.87 -0.22 -14.26
C GLY A 32 -5.79 -0.09 -12.75
N LEU A 33 -4.60 0.02 -12.20
CA LEU A 33 -4.36 0.24 -10.77
C LEU A 33 -3.87 1.67 -10.55
N GLU A 34 -4.16 2.22 -9.38
CA GLU A 34 -3.61 3.48 -8.91
C GLU A 34 -3.03 3.31 -7.52
N THR A 35 -1.93 4.01 -7.26
CA THR A 35 -1.25 3.99 -5.97
C THR A 35 -0.98 5.38 -5.44
N SER A 36 -0.77 5.52 -4.14
CA SER A 36 -0.21 6.73 -3.53
C SER A 36 1.32 6.66 -3.43
N ALA A 37 1.92 7.74 -2.94
CA ALA A 37 3.29 7.70 -2.42
C ALA A 37 3.40 6.77 -1.18
N VAL A 38 4.62 6.29 -0.93
CA VAL A 38 4.97 5.53 0.28
C VAL A 38 4.89 6.44 1.50
N ARG A 39 4.22 5.96 2.55
CA ARG A 39 4.02 6.68 3.82
C ARG A 39 4.38 5.78 4.99
N PRO A 40 4.88 6.34 6.11
CA PRO A 40 5.01 5.59 7.35
C PRO A 40 3.62 5.22 7.89
N SER A 41 3.55 4.09 8.59
CA SER A 41 2.39 3.67 9.36
C SER A 41 2.78 3.43 10.81
N ASP A 42 1.94 3.88 11.73
CA ASP A 42 1.96 3.50 13.15
C ASP A 42 0.94 2.39 13.47
N HIS A 43 0.20 1.94 12.45
CA HIS A 43 -0.83 0.91 12.54
C HIS A 43 -0.73 -0.13 11.42
N GLY A 44 -1.38 -1.27 11.61
CA GLY A 44 -1.36 -2.36 10.63
C GLY A 44 -0.10 -3.23 10.70
N PRO A 45 0.07 -4.15 9.74
CA PRO A 45 1.09 -5.20 9.80
C PRO A 45 2.49 -4.77 9.36
N GLY A 46 2.71 -3.50 9.00
CA GLY A 46 4.01 -2.99 8.58
C GLY A 46 4.20 -1.52 8.91
N SER A 47 5.45 -1.09 8.94
CA SER A 47 5.90 0.25 9.34
C SER A 47 5.77 1.28 8.22
N TYR A 48 5.56 0.82 6.99
CA TYR A 48 5.28 1.64 5.82
C TYR A 48 4.11 1.08 5.03
N PHE A 49 3.42 1.93 4.29
CA PHE A 49 2.38 1.50 3.37
C PHE A 49 2.25 2.39 2.14
N VAL A 50 1.60 1.85 1.12
CA VAL A 50 1.02 2.61 0.02
C VAL A 50 -0.48 2.35 -0.03
N CYS A 51 -1.24 3.34 -0.45
CA CYS A 51 -2.63 3.14 -0.81
C CYS A 51 -2.70 2.53 -2.21
N LEU A 52 -3.63 1.60 -2.40
CA LEU A 52 -3.92 0.91 -3.64
C LEU A 52 -5.42 0.97 -3.91
N ARG A 53 -5.80 1.32 -5.13
CA ARG A 53 -7.18 1.14 -5.61
C ARG A 53 -7.20 0.72 -7.06
N GLN A 54 -8.33 0.20 -7.49
CA GLN A 54 -8.61 0.05 -8.91
C GLN A 54 -8.95 1.43 -9.50
N ARG A 55 -8.41 1.70 -10.69
CA ARG A 55 -8.70 2.91 -11.46
C ARG A 55 -10.14 2.83 -11.94
N GLY A 56 -11.01 3.65 -11.37
CA GLY A 56 -12.43 3.71 -11.73
C GLY A 56 -12.76 4.65 -12.87
N GLY A 57 -13.91 4.39 -13.50
CA GLY A 57 -14.64 5.39 -14.28
C GLY A 57 -15.38 6.39 -13.36
N PRO A 58 -15.95 7.47 -13.92
CA PRO A 58 -16.44 8.64 -13.17
C PRO A 58 -17.52 8.41 -12.10
N SER A 59 -18.10 7.21 -11.97
CA SER A 59 -19.16 6.92 -10.99
C SER A 59 -18.82 5.86 -9.94
N ASP A 60 -17.64 5.24 -9.96
CA ASP A 60 -17.36 4.11 -9.08
C ASP A 60 -16.42 4.49 -7.94
N SER A 61 -16.98 4.57 -6.74
CA SER A 61 -16.24 4.55 -5.48
C SER A 61 -15.60 3.16 -5.31
N HIS A 62 -14.41 2.97 -5.89
CA HIS A 62 -13.66 1.74 -5.71
C HIS A 62 -13.08 1.72 -4.30
N PRO A 63 -13.17 0.59 -3.57
CA PRO A 63 -12.55 0.49 -2.26
C PRO A 63 -11.04 0.71 -2.36
N ALA A 64 -10.53 1.60 -1.53
CA ALA A 64 -9.10 1.75 -1.34
C ALA A 64 -8.58 0.72 -0.32
N TYR A 65 -7.33 0.32 -0.51
CA TYR A 65 -6.62 -0.65 0.30
C TYR A 65 -5.29 -0.06 0.75
N SER A 66 -4.82 -0.47 1.93
CA SER A 66 -3.48 -0.19 2.41
C SER A 66 -2.60 -1.43 2.22
N VAL A 67 -1.48 -1.25 1.53
CA VAL A 67 -0.49 -2.30 1.23
C VAL A 67 0.75 -2.04 2.09
N PHE A 68 1.06 -2.94 3.01
CA PHE A 68 2.06 -2.73 4.05
C PHE A 68 3.40 -3.37 3.76
N PHE A 69 4.46 -2.73 4.26
CA PHE A 69 5.85 -3.12 4.12
C PHE A 69 6.63 -2.87 5.42
N ASP A 70 7.62 -3.73 5.69
CA ASP A 70 8.79 -3.34 6.48
C ASP A 70 10.02 -3.51 5.60
N ASP A 71 10.82 -2.47 5.45
CA ASP A 71 11.91 -2.44 4.48
C ASP A 71 11.36 -2.82 3.09
N ASP A 72 11.99 -3.79 2.41
CA ASP A 72 11.55 -4.31 1.11
C ASP A 72 10.60 -5.52 1.22
N ALA A 73 10.17 -5.88 2.43
CA ALA A 73 9.33 -7.06 2.67
C ALA A 73 7.85 -6.67 2.72
N TYR A 74 7.06 -7.23 1.80
CA TYR A 74 5.60 -7.16 1.82
C TYR A 74 5.04 -7.82 3.10
N LYS A 75 4.15 -7.12 3.81
CA LYS A 75 3.55 -7.56 5.09
C LYS A 75 2.08 -7.89 5.02
N GLY A 76 1.37 -7.37 4.02
CA GLY A 76 -0.04 -7.67 3.84
C GLY A 76 -0.81 -6.55 3.16
N ILE A 77 -2.08 -6.81 2.95
CA ILE A 77 -3.07 -5.86 2.46
C ILE A 77 -4.29 -5.87 3.37
N GLN A 78 -4.88 -4.69 3.60
CA GLN A 78 -6.19 -4.57 4.23
C GLN A 78 -7.00 -3.47 3.56
N SER A 79 -8.33 -3.53 3.66
CA SER A 79 -9.19 -2.41 3.26
C SER A 79 -8.78 -1.16 4.05
N SER A 80 -8.57 -0.04 3.37
CA SER A 80 -8.14 1.18 4.05
C SER A 80 -9.26 1.65 4.99
N VAL A 81 -8.94 1.85 6.26
CA VAL A 81 -9.84 2.49 7.22
C VAL A 81 -9.60 4.00 7.19
N ILE A 82 -10.50 4.79 7.80
CA ILE A 82 -10.40 6.26 7.82
C ILE A 82 -9.01 6.75 8.28
N LEU A 83 -8.34 6.00 9.16
CA LEU A 83 -7.00 6.30 9.68
C LEU A 83 -5.89 6.25 8.62
N ASP A 84 -6.05 5.41 7.59
CA ASP A 84 -5.10 5.33 6.49
C ASP A 84 -5.20 6.56 5.57
N ALA A 85 -6.35 7.25 5.60
CA ALA A 85 -6.70 8.41 4.78
C ALA A 85 -6.42 8.20 3.28
N CYS A 86 -6.57 6.96 2.79
CA CYS A 86 -6.29 6.62 1.40
C CYS A 86 -7.20 7.39 0.41
N GLU A 87 -8.47 7.60 0.79
CA GLU A 87 -9.45 8.33 -0.04
C GLU A 87 -9.01 9.77 -0.40
N ALA A 88 -8.19 10.41 0.44
CA ALA A 88 -7.72 11.78 0.25
C ALA A 88 -6.34 11.87 -0.45
N GLN A 89 -5.76 10.75 -0.89
CA GLN A 89 -4.41 10.76 -1.48
C GLN A 89 -4.40 11.27 -2.92
N SER A 90 -3.24 11.77 -3.33
CA SER A 90 -2.92 12.00 -4.74
C SER A 90 -2.61 10.66 -5.40
N TRP A 91 -3.55 10.18 -6.20
CA TRP A 91 -3.46 8.90 -6.90
C TRP A 91 -2.65 9.04 -8.19
N VAL A 92 -1.68 8.14 -8.37
CA VAL A 92 -0.92 8.02 -9.62
C VAL A 92 -1.19 6.66 -10.29
N PRO A 93 -1.28 6.61 -11.63
CA PRO A 93 -1.38 5.34 -12.33
C PRO A 93 -0.20 4.42 -11.99
N PHE A 94 -0.52 3.18 -11.65
CA PHE A 94 0.46 2.15 -11.37
C PHE A 94 0.80 1.37 -12.65
N SER A 95 2.09 1.20 -12.94
CA SER A 95 2.60 0.55 -14.17
C SER A 95 3.46 -0.68 -13.89
#